data_AF-A0A1V6SDU3-F1
#
_entry.id   AF-A0A1V6SDU3-F1
#
_cell.length_a   1.000
_cell.length_b   1.000
_cell.length_c   1.000
_cell.angle_alpha   90.00
_cell.angle_beta   90.00
_cell.angle_gamma   90.00
#
_symmetry.space_group_name_H-M   'P 1'
#
loop_
_entity.id
_entity.type
_entity.pdbx_description
1 polymer ?
#
loop_
_entity_poly.entity_id
_entity_poly.type
_entity_poly.pdbx_seq_one_letter_code
_entity_poly.pdbx_strand_id
1 'polypeptide(L)'
;MPYAGKPLSDIETKVSQIVFLIAVYRHRSATVPDRFSKFVPTLEKQIGDIVSNKEAVRFILLGFPFKALAEGRNKRKTLGPLPDKAEEIALQTLNGFADSIAEIYEGGATVVIVSDASVYGDILNIADSDAFAYHQELQKLAASLGLYHLEFTRPGALAGIVPQEAQTLKEYSDFVTKTRNHLDHSISHVPSAEDDNWQATSRHYDTALPESNNPTALKNAMLQRGKAYFTLLASAVPSAIRLSIHESNNVGKITVDLFPPVSNPDFITPWHPWHGALTLLPDASLCVVDASTVDLTEFEVVNNAAGHLWLLRAKCDLFNWPGMEVDFEPLFPCGIQVCPKEGHGPFNFEDVDMKRVRRPALSSAPLLLRGFTMEIEKEVFREKARQLGEIQQWPFGDILEVRENADINMNNVLTREAMPFHYDGMFRNRAASQSEGGLTLFASSRNLLPLLGPDTISLEELRSLKWKTFTEANDAFGGHDLHLPFIVAHPQTGADTFRIHEPWPESKCIAGSSKPAIVQVVGWSKAESDALCEKLTALLYDHRVVYRHQWKAGDFVFNDNATTHHTRTAFTEGHREHWRVHVN
;
A
#
# COMPACT_ATOMS: atom_id res chain seq x y z
N MET A 1 -14.21 13.12 26.52
CA MET A 1 -14.33 11.86 27.31
C MET A 1 -14.72 12.16 28.76
N PRO A 2 -15.88 11.74 29.29
CA PRO A 2 -16.15 11.81 30.72
C PRO A 2 -15.76 10.49 31.39
N TYR A 3 -14.46 10.15 31.41
CA TYR A 3 -13.89 9.15 32.32
C TYR A 3 -12.37 9.40 32.38
N ALA A 4 -11.90 9.95 33.49
CA ALA A 4 -10.50 9.89 33.88
C ALA A 4 -10.21 8.46 34.35
N GLY A 5 -10.04 7.54 33.38
CA GLY A 5 -9.53 6.20 33.63
C GLY A 5 -8.03 6.26 33.93
N LYS A 6 -7.53 5.28 34.70
CA LYS A 6 -6.08 5.09 34.89
C LYS A 6 -5.38 5.02 33.52
N PRO A 7 -4.12 5.49 33.41
CA PRO A 7 -3.35 5.28 32.19
C PRO A 7 -3.30 3.78 31.87
N LEU A 8 -3.57 3.44 30.62
CA LEU A 8 -3.46 2.06 30.13
C LEU A 8 -2.06 1.53 30.41
N SER A 9 -1.95 0.24 30.70
CA SER A 9 -0.67 -0.45 30.69
C SER A 9 -0.07 -0.42 29.27
N ASP A 10 1.25 -0.67 29.18
CA ASP A 10 1.95 -0.75 27.89
C ASP A 10 1.30 -1.81 26.96
N ILE A 11 0.92 -2.96 27.52
CA ILE A 11 0.23 -4.03 26.79
C ILE A 11 -1.13 -3.56 26.27
N GLU A 12 -1.96 -2.95 27.12
CA GLU A 12 -3.29 -2.46 26.71
C GLU A 12 -3.18 -1.38 25.62
N THR A 13 -2.15 -0.55 25.69
CA THR A 13 -1.87 0.47 24.66
C THR A 13 -1.52 -0.18 23.32
N LYS A 14 -0.58 -1.14 23.31
CA LYS A 14 -0.20 -1.90 22.11
C LYS A 14 -1.39 -2.65 21.51
N VAL A 15 -2.17 -3.35 22.33
CA VAL A 15 -3.38 -4.07 21.88
C VAL A 15 -4.37 -3.11 21.21
N SER A 16 -4.66 -1.97 21.84
CA SER A 16 -5.56 -0.96 21.28
C SER A 16 -5.07 -0.43 19.93
N GLN A 17 -3.77 -0.14 19.80
CA GLN A 17 -3.16 0.33 18.56
C GLN A 17 -3.22 -0.72 17.44
N ILE A 18 -2.93 -2.00 17.75
CA ILE A 18 -3.02 -3.09 16.78
C ILE A 18 -4.48 -3.30 16.33
N VAL A 19 -5.44 -3.28 17.25
CA VAL A 19 -6.87 -3.41 16.92
C VAL A 19 -7.35 -2.25 16.05
N PHE A 20 -6.91 -1.02 16.36
CA PHE A 20 -7.20 0.15 15.53
C PHE A 20 -6.62 0.00 14.12
N LEU A 21 -5.38 -0.48 13.98
CA LEU A 21 -4.78 -0.73 12.68
C LEU A 21 -5.58 -1.77 11.88
N ILE A 22 -5.94 -2.90 12.50
CA ILE A 22 -6.80 -3.92 11.88
C ILE A 22 -8.14 -3.31 11.45
N ALA A 23 -8.72 -2.44 12.28
CA ALA A 23 -9.96 -1.74 11.97
C ALA A 23 -9.82 -0.89 10.71
N VAL A 24 -8.73 -0.13 10.57
CA VAL A 24 -8.48 0.79 9.44
C VAL A 24 -8.10 0.04 8.15
N TYR A 25 -7.55 -1.16 8.26
CA TYR A 25 -7.24 -2.02 7.10
C TYR A 25 -8.43 -2.85 6.59
N ARG A 26 -9.51 -2.96 7.38
CA ARG A 26 -10.65 -3.79 6.98
C ARG A 26 -11.44 -3.17 5.83
N HIS A 27 -11.84 -4.01 4.89
CA HIS A 27 -12.81 -3.66 3.88
C HIS A 27 -14.22 -3.58 4.48
N ARG A 28 -14.97 -2.55 4.13
CA ARG A 28 -16.39 -2.39 4.51
C ARG A 28 -17.25 -2.62 3.28
N SER A 29 -17.87 -3.79 3.20
CA SER A 29 -18.75 -4.15 2.09
C SER A 29 -20.00 -3.26 2.05
N ALA A 30 -20.41 -2.87 0.85
CA ALA A 30 -21.71 -2.21 0.63
C ALA A 30 -22.89 -3.20 0.73
N THR A 31 -22.65 -4.51 0.59
CA THR A 31 -23.70 -5.56 0.55
C THR A 31 -23.80 -6.36 1.86
N VAL A 32 -22.76 -6.38 2.68
CA VAL A 32 -22.71 -7.10 3.95
C VAL A 32 -22.53 -6.10 5.09
N PRO A 33 -23.44 -6.05 6.08
CA PRO A 33 -23.29 -5.14 7.21
C PRO A 33 -22.00 -5.40 7.99
N ASP A 34 -21.19 -4.36 8.18
CA ASP A 34 -19.99 -4.41 9.02
C ASP A 34 -20.38 -4.61 10.50
N ARG A 35 -19.89 -5.69 11.11
CA ARG A 35 -20.15 -6.04 12.51
C ARG A 35 -18.84 -6.19 13.30
N PHE A 36 -17.75 -5.60 12.82
CA PHE A 36 -16.43 -5.67 13.44
C PHE A 36 -16.44 -5.33 14.94
N SER A 37 -17.24 -4.35 15.37
CA SER A 37 -17.38 -3.98 16.79
C SER A 37 -17.81 -5.14 17.71
N LYS A 38 -18.53 -6.14 17.19
CA LYS A 38 -18.89 -7.35 17.96
C LYS A 38 -17.70 -8.30 18.13
N PHE A 39 -16.72 -8.22 17.24
CA PHE A 39 -15.52 -9.05 17.26
C PHE A 39 -14.38 -8.44 18.09
N VAL A 40 -14.35 -7.10 18.20
CA VAL A 40 -13.32 -6.36 18.96
C VAL A 40 -13.01 -6.98 20.34
N PRO A 41 -13.97 -7.32 21.22
CA PRO A 41 -13.64 -7.88 22.53
C PRO A 41 -12.92 -9.24 22.47
N THR A 42 -13.25 -10.05 21.45
CA THR A 42 -12.57 -11.33 21.23
C THR A 42 -11.17 -11.12 20.69
N LEU A 43 -11.04 -10.18 19.75
CA LEU A 43 -9.78 -9.83 19.11
C LEU A 43 -8.79 -9.19 20.11
N GLU A 44 -9.26 -8.27 20.95
CA GLU A 44 -8.47 -7.66 22.03
C GLU A 44 -7.93 -8.72 22.99
N LYS A 45 -8.77 -9.69 23.37
CA LYS A 45 -8.33 -10.80 24.21
C LYS A 45 -7.27 -11.65 23.52
N GLN A 46 -7.50 -12.05 22.26
CA GLN A 46 -6.54 -12.86 21.50
C GLN A 46 -5.19 -12.15 21.34
N ILE A 47 -5.20 -10.88 20.93
CA ILE A 47 -3.97 -10.08 20.78
C ILE A 47 -3.33 -9.85 22.14
N GLY A 48 -4.10 -9.59 23.19
CA GLY A 48 -3.61 -9.44 24.55
C GLY A 48 -2.86 -10.67 25.06
N ASP A 49 -3.40 -11.87 24.82
CA ASP A 49 -2.75 -13.13 25.15
C ASP A 49 -1.42 -13.30 24.37
N ILE A 50 -1.42 -13.02 23.06
CA ILE A 50 -0.23 -13.08 22.19
C ILE A 50 0.86 -12.10 22.64
N VAL A 51 0.50 -10.83 22.86
CA VAL A 51 1.41 -9.76 23.28
C VAL A 51 1.97 -10.05 24.68
N SER A 52 1.14 -10.56 25.60
CA SER A 52 1.59 -10.94 26.95
C SER A 52 2.61 -12.08 26.91
N ASN A 53 2.46 -13.00 25.97
CA ASN A 53 3.40 -14.12 25.75
C ASN A 53 4.63 -13.74 24.91
N LYS A 54 4.71 -12.50 24.41
CA LYS A 54 5.78 -12.01 23.50
C LYS A 54 5.87 -12.81 22.20
N GLU A 55 4.75 -13.34 21.73
CA GLU A 55 4.64 -14.08 20.48
C GLU A 55 4.32 -13.15 19.31
N ALA A 56 4.68 -13.53 18.08
CA ALA A 56 4.32 -12.76 16.89
C ALA A 56 2.81 -12.88 16.59
N VAL A 57 2.18 -11.78 16.17
CA VAL A 57 0.78 -11.79 15.76
C VAL A 57 0.65 -12.45 14.39
N ARG A 58 0.09 -13.66 14.36
CA ARG A 58 -0.01 -14.45 13.13
C ARG A 58 -1.36 -14.26 12.45
N PHE A 59 -1.34 -13.79 11.22
CA PHE A 59 -2.51 -13.65 10.35
C PHE A 59 -2.53 -14.76 9.30
N ILE A 60 -3.71 -15.24 8.95
CA ILE A 60 -3.88 -16.23 7.88
C ILE A 60 -4.78 -15.66 6.80
N LEU A 61 -4.25 -15.60 5.58
CA LEU A 61 -4.97 -15.18 4.39
C LEU A 61 -5.08 -16.36 3.43
N LEU A 62 -6.29 -16.65 2.99
CA LEU A 62 -6.56 -17.70 2.00
C LEU A 62 -6.65 -17.03 0.63
N GLY A 63 -5.83 -17.47 -0.31
CA GLY A 63 -5.80 -16.90 -1.65
C GLY A 63 -4.46 -17.11 -2.35
N PHE A 64 -4.27 -16.38 -3.45
CA PHE A 64 -3.17 -16.58 -4.39
C PHE A 64 -3.06 -18.05 -4.87
N PRO A 65 -4.13 -18.63 -5.44
CA PRO A 65 -4.10 -20.00 -5.92
C PRO A 65 -3.36 -20.15 -7.25
N PHE A 66 -3.81 -19.40 -8.26
CA PHE A 66 -3.36 -19.42 -9.65
C PHE A 66 -4.05 -18.26 -10.39
N LYS A 67 -3.50 -17.84 -11.55
CA LYS A 67 -4.18 -16.89 -12.45
C LYS A 67 -5.42 -17.54 -13.09
N ALA A 68 -6.51 -16.77 -13.20
CA ALA A 68 -7.74 -17.19 -13.83
C ALA A 68 -7.49 -17.70 -15.27
N LEU A 69 -8.17 -18.79 -15.65
CA LEU A 69 -7.98 -19.42 -16.95
C LEU A 69 -8.51 -18.56 -18.10
N ALA A 70 -8.01 -18.87 -19.30
CA ALA A 70 -8.61 -18.37 -20.53
C ALA A 70 -9.98 -19.04 -20.75
N GLU A 71 -11.02 -18.25 -21.01
CA GLU A 71 -12.36 -18.73 -21.37
C GLU A 71 -12.60 -18.57 -22.89
N GLY A 72 -13.22 -19.57 -23.53
CA GLY A 72 -13.61 -19.53 -24.94
C GLY A 72 -12.45 -19.28 -25.93
N ARG A 73 -12.66 -18.41 -26.93
CA ARG A 73 -11.68 -18.07 -27.99
C ARG A 73 -10.53 -17.20 -27.46
N ASN A 74 -9.75 -17.70 -26.49
CA ASN A 74 -8.58 -17.03 -25.90
C ASN A 74 -8.87 -15.73 -25.13
N LYS A 75 -10.05 -15.56 -24.51
CA LYS A 75 -10.28 -14.43 -23.61
C LYS A 75 -9.60 -14.73 -22.27
N ARG A 76 -8.49 -14.06 -21.97
CA ARG A 76 -7.85 -14.13 -20.64
C ARG A 76 -8.21 -12.90 -19.83
N LYS A 77 -8.73 -13.12 -18.62
CA LYS A 77 -8.95 -12.05 -17.63
C LYS A 77 -7.63 -11.49 -17.08
N THR A 78 -6.55 -12.25 -17.22
CA THR A 78 -5.18 -11.96 -16.77
C THR A 78 -4.23 -11.86 -17.96
N LEU A 79 -2.99 -11.41 -17.75
CA LEU A 79 -1.99 -11.34 -18.84
C LEU A 79 -1.43 -12.72 -19.17
N GLY A 80 -1.17 -13.53 -18.15
CA GLY A 80 -0.55 -14.85 -18.27
C GLY A 80 -0.90 -15.77 -17.11
N PRO A 81 -0.24 -16.94 -17.02
CA PRO A 81 -0.42 -17.88 -15.93
C PRO A 81 0.43 -17.56 -14.68
N LEU A 82 1.40 -16.66 -14.80
CA LEU A 82 2.34 -16.29 -13.72
C LEU A 82 1.91 -14.99 -13.01
N PRO A 83 2.38 -14.75 -11.77
CA PRO A 83 2.19 -13.48 -11.09
C PRO A 83 2.70 -12.29 -11.89
N ASP A 84 1.98 -11.17 -11.82
CA ASP A 84 2.29 -9.93 -12.50
C ASP A 84 2.26 -8.74 -11.52
N LYS A 85 2.24 -7.49 -12.03
CA LYS A 85 2.30 -6.30 -11.18
C LYS A 85 1.12 -6.22 -10.19
N ALA A 86 -0.02 -6.88 -10.47
CA ALA A 86 -1.13 -6.92 -9.53
C ALA A 86 -0.77 -7.71 -8.26
N GLU A 87 -0.09 -8.85 -8.39
CA GLU A 87 0.41 -9.60 -7.23
C GLU A 87 1.50 -8.84 -6.48
N GLU A 88 2.41 -8.13 -7.17
CA GLU A 88 3.43 -7.31 -6.51
C GLU A 88 2.79 -6.31 -5.53
N ILE A 89 1.82 -5.52 -6.01
CA ILE A 89 1.12 -4.51 -5.20
C ILE A 89 0.37 -5.19 -4.04
N ALA A 90 -0.30 -6.32 -4.31
CA ALA A 90 -1.04 -7.04 -3.29
C ALA A 90 -0.14 -7.58 -2.16
N LEU A 91 1.02 -8.14 -2.51
CA LEU A 91 1.99 -8.62 -1.54
C LEU A 91 2.60 -7.46 -0.74
N GLN A 92 2.92 -6.33 -1.39
CA GLN A 92 3.41 -5.13 -0.70
C GLN A 92 2.37 -4.56 0.27
N THR A 93 1.09 -4.55 -0.08
CA THR A 93 0.00 -4.16 0.83
C THR A 93 -0.05 -5.04 2.08
N LEU A 94 0.00 -6.37 1.91
CA LEU A 94 -0.04 -7.32 3.04
C LEU A 94 1.22 -7.23 3.90
N ASN A 95 2.39 -7.06 3.29
CA ASN A 95 3.63 -6.87 4.02
C ASN A 95 3.60 -5.56 4.80
N GLY A 96 3.15 -4.46 4.19
CA GLY A 96 3.00 -3.16 4.84
C GLY A 96 2.02 -3.17 6.01
N PHE A 97 0.95 -3.97 5.92
CA PHE A 97 0.03 -4.21 7.03
C PHE A 97 0.73 -4.86 8.23
N ALA A 98 1.50 -5.92 8.01
CA ALA A 98 2.25 -6.58 9.09
C ALA A 98 3.41 -5.71 9.61
N ASP A 99 4.09 -4.97 8.73
CA ASP A 99 5.16 -4.04 9.08
C ASP A 99 4.64 -2.94 10.01
N SER A 100 3.45 -2.41 9.74
CA SER A 100 2.78 -1.43 10.60
C SER A 100 2.50 -1.97 12.02
N ILE A 101 2.29 -3.28 12.18
CA ILE A 101 2.15 -3.91 13.50
C ILE A 101 3.52 -4.07 14.17
N ALA A 102 4.55 -4.41 13.40
CA ALA A 102 5.92 -4.52 13.89
C ALA A 102 6.50 -3.18 14.39
N GLU A 103 6.05 -2.05 13.82
CA GLU A 103 6.36 -0.71 14.33
C GLU A 103 5.73 -0.43 15.72
N ILE A 104 4.61 -1.09 16.05
CA ILE A 104 3.87 -0.92 17.32
C ILE A 104 4.36 -1.90 18.40
N TYR A 105 4.66 -3.14 18.01
CA TYR A 105 4.90 -4.25 18.90
C TYR A 105 6.13 -5.04 18.49
N GLU A 106 7.06 -5.21 19.45
CA GLU A 106 8.36 -5.83 19.24
C GLU A 106 8.31 -7.30 18.81
N GLY A 107 7.24 -8.03 19.13
CA GLY A 107 7.04 -9.41 18.65
C GLY A 107 6.64 -9.47 17.18
N GLY A 108 6.27 -8.35 16.56
CA GLY A 108 5.95 -8.24 15.15
C GLY A 108 4.64 -8.93 14.76
N ALA A 109 4.45 -9.01 13.44
CA ALA A 109 3.34 -9.73 12.83
C ALA A 109 3.79 -10.48 11.57
N THR A 110 3.04 -11.51 11.20
CA THR A 110 3.30 -12.29 9.99
C THR A 110 1.98 -12.61 9.29
N VAL A 111 1.92 -12.40 7.98
CA VAL A 111 0.80 -12.83 7.14
C VAL A 111 1.18 -14.15 6.46
N VAL A 112 0.51 -15.22 6.85
CA VAL A 112 0.62 -16.53 6.22
C VAL A 112 -0.39 -16.62 5.07
N ILE A 113 0.13 -16.60 3.85
CA ILE A 113 -0.63 -16.82 2.63
C ILE A 113 -0.75 -18.32 2.42
N VAL A 114 -1.97 -18.83 2.55
CA VAL A 114 -2.30 -20.24 2.34
C VAL A 114 -2.93 -20.39 0.96
N SER A 115 -2.17 -20.96 0.03
CA SER A 115 -2.63 -21.14 -1.35
C SER A 115 -3.76 -22.17 -1.42
N ASP A 116 -4.91 -21.74 -1.91
CA ASP A 116 -6.12 -22.57 -2.04
C ASP A 116 -6.19 -23.36 -3.35
N ALA A 117 -5.12 -23.35 -4.16
CA ALA A 117 -5.02 -24.15 -5.37
C ALA A 117 -5.13 -25.66 -5.12
N SER A 118 -4.51 -26.15 -4.03
CA SER A 118 -4.61 -27.56 -3.65
C SER A 118 -6.03 -27.96 -3.25
N VAL A 119 -6.89 -26.99 -2.90
CA VAL A 119 -8.28 -27.21 -2.50
C VAL A 119 -9.18 -27.27 -3.73
N TYR A 120 -9.04 -26.32 -4.64
CA TYR A 120 -10.02 -26.08 -5.72
C TYR A 120 -9.53 -26.44 -7.13
N GLY A 121 -8.25 -26.76 -7.32
CA GLY A 121 -7.67 -26.94 -8.66
C GLY A 121 -8.38 -27.99 -9.52
N ASP A 122 -8.83 -29.11 -8.95
CA ASP A 122 -9.62 -30.13 -9.65
C ASP A 122 -11.04 -29.64 -10.00
N ILE A 123 -11.68 -28.90 -9.10
CA ILE A 123 -13.02 -28.31 -9.33
C ILE A 123 -12.98 -27.28 -10.46
N LEU A 124 -11.90 -26.51 -10.54
CA LEU A 124 -11.71 -25.43 -11.51
C LEU A 124 -10.91 -25.86 -12.75
N ASN A 125 -10.59 -27.16 -12.87
CA ASN A 125 -9.85 -27.76 -13.97
C ASN A 125 -8.49 -27.07 -14.26
N ILE A 126 -7.78 -26.74 -13.19
CA ILE A 126 -6.43 -26.14 -13.21
C ILE A 126 -5.40 -27.26 -13.16
N ALA A 127 -4.42 -27.20 -14.06
CA ALA A 127 -3.31 -28.13 -14.03
C ALA A 127 -2.44 -27.88 -12.79
N ASP A 128 -2.05 -28.96 -12.10
CA ASP A 128 -1.14 -28.87 -10.95
C ASP A 128 0.18 -28.18 -11.31
N SER A 129 0.64 -28.30 -12.57
CA SER A 129 1.84 -27.61 -13.08
C SER A 129 1.71 -26.10 -13.02
N ASP A 130 0.53 -25.57 -13.34
CA ASP A 130 0.29 -24.13 -13.42
C ASP A 130 0.19 -23.54 -12.02
N ALA A 131 -0.56 -24.21 -11.13
CA ALA A 131 -0.65 -23.83 -9.73
C ALA A 131 0.71 -23.90 -9.02
N PHE A 132 1.49 -24.96 -9.30
CA PHE A 132 2.84 -25.09 -8.75
C PHE A 132 3.77 -23.99 -9.26
N ALA A 133 3.80 -23.72 -10.58
CA ALA A 133 4.62 -22.67 -11.16
C ALA A 133 4.24 -21.28 -10.61
N TYR A 134 2.94 -20.97 -10.53
CA TYR A 134 2.44 -19.72 -9.97
C TYR A 134 2.94 -19.51 -8.52
N HIS A 135 2.82 -20.53 -7.67
CA HIS A 135 3.29 -20.46 -6.29
C HIS A 135 4.80 -20.22 -6.18
N GLN A 136 5.61 -20.90 -7.00
CA GLN A 136 7.06 -20.72 -6.99
C GLN A 136 7.46 -19.30 -7.44
N GLU A 137 6.84 -18.77 -8.49
CA GLU A 137 7.12 -17.40 -8.95
C GLU A 137 6.61 -16.35 -7.95
N LEU A 138 5.51 -16.61 -7.24
CA LEU A 138 5.01 -15.71 -6.19
C LEU A 138 6.00 -15.61 -5.02
N GLN A 139 6.58 -16.73 -4.59
CA GLN A 139 7.62 -16.76 -3.55
C GLN A 139 8.89 -16.03 -4.01
N LYS A 140 9.33 -16.24 -5.26
CA LYS A 140 10.47 -15.52 -5.84
C LYS A 140 10.22 -14.02 -5.90
N LEU A 141 9.01 -13.60 -6.30
CA LEU A 141 8.62 -12.20 -6.34
C LEU A 141 8.71 -11.57 -4.95
N ALA A 142 8.09 -12.19 -3.93
CA ALA A 142 8.16 -11.71 -2.55
C ALA A 142 9.60 -11.60 -2.03
N ALA A 143 10.45 -12.60 -2.31
CA ALA A 143 11.85 -12.58 -1.94
C ALA A 143 12.64 -11.47 -2.66
N SER A 144 12.40 -11.25 -3.95
CA SER A 144 13.07 -10.21 -4.75
C SER A 144 12.74 -8.79 -4.26
N LEU A 145 11.56 -8.61 -3.69
CA LEU A 145 11.08 -7.36 -3.11
C LEU A 145 11.48 -7.18 -1.64
N GLY A 146 12.10 -8.19 -1.02
CA GLY A 146 12.46 -8.16 0.40
C GLY A 146 11.25 -8.12 1.34
N LEU A 147 10.17 -8.83 1.01
CA LEU A 147 8.94 -8.87 1.83
C LEU A 147 9.07 -9.92 2.94
N TYR A 148 9.63 -9.51 4.08
CA TYR A 148 10.00 -10.42 5.17
C TYR A 148 8.84 -10.82 6.10
N HIS A 149 7.71 -10.12 6.05
CA HIS A 149 6.56 -10.40 6.92
C HIS A 149 5.55 -11.38 6.31
N LEU A 150 5.90 -11.99 5.18
CA LEU A 150 5.04 -12.91 4.43
C LEU A 150 5.57 -14.34 4.52
N GLU A 151 4.69 -15.27 4.89
CA GLU A 151 4.92 -16.71 4.79
C GLU A 151 4.01 -17.30 3.72
N PHE A 152 4.50 -18.29 2.98
CA PHE A 152 3.73 -19.00 1.96
C PHE A 152 3.63 -20.46 2.34
N THR A 153 2.40 -20.99 2.38
CA THR A 153 2.17 -22.40 2.69
C THR A 153 0.98 -22.95 1.93
N ARG A 154 0.82 -24.27 1.96
CA ARG A 154 -0.31 -25.00 1.42
C ARG A 154 -1.09 -25.67 2.56
N PRO A 155 -2.42 -25.82 2.42
CA PRO A 155 -3.30 -26.39 3.44
C PRO A 155 -2.80 -27.72 4.02
N GLY A 156 -2.28 -28.61 3.17
CA GLY A 156 -1.81 -29.93 3.59
C GLY A 156 -0.62 -29.86 4.55
N ALA A 157 0.34 -28.98 4.29
CA ALA A 157 1.51 -28.83 5.14
C ALA A 157 1.15 -28.09 6.43
N LEU A 158 0.38 -27.01 6.32
CA LEU A 158 -0.08 -26.23 7.47
C LEU A 158 -0.91 -27.08 8.46
N ALA A 159 -1.75 -28.00 7.96
CA ALA A 159 -2.55 -28.89 8.79
C ALA A 159 -1.83 -30.18 9.20
N GLY A 160 -0.56 -30.37 8.82
CA GLY A 160 0.21 -31.58 9.14
C GLY A 160 -0.27 -32.86 8.42
N ILE A 161 -1.07 -32.74 7.36
CA ILE A 161 -1.51 -33.86 6.51
C ILE A 161 -0.33 -34.40 5.69
N VAL A 162 0.57 -33.50 5.29
CA VAL A 162 1.83 -33.83 4.63
C VAL A 162 2.99 -33.25 5.45
N PRO A 163 4.19 -33.88 5.40
CA PRO A 163 5.26 -33.54 6.34
C PRO A 163 5.92 -32.18 6.07
N GLN A 164 5.85 -31.67 4.84
CA GLN A 164 6.52 -30.44 4.42
C GLN A 164 5.88 -29.84 3.15
N GLU A 165 6.33 -28.66 2.77
CA GLU A 165 6.01 -28.06 1.47
C GLU A 165 6.64 -28.83 0.31
N ALA A 166 5.86 -29.06 -0.75
CA ALA A 166 6.34 -29.71 -1.96
C ALA A 166 7.41 -28.85 -2.66
N GLN A 167 8.53 -29.48 -3.02
CA GLN A 167 9.65 -28.85 -3.73
C GLN A 167 9.66 -29.20 -5.22
N THR A 168 8.98 -30.29 -5.60
CA THR A 168 8.83 -30.72 -6.99
C THR A 168 7.36 -30.84 -7.39
N LEU A 169 7.09 -30.74 -8.69
CA LEU A 169 5.73 -30.92 -9.23
C LEU A 169 5.14 -32.29 -8.86
N LYS A 170 5.96 -33.34 -8.87
CA LYS A 170 5.51 -34.69 -8.50
C LYS A 170 5.05 -34.76 -7.04
N GLU A 171 5.86 -34.24 -6.13
CA GLU A 171 5.48 -34.14 -4.71
C GLU A 171 4.22 -33.30 -4.52
N TYR A 172 4.11 -32.19 -5.26
CA TYR A 172 2.95 -31.32 -5.20
C TYR A 172 1.67 -32.07 -5.57
N SER A 173 1.63 -32.77 -6.71
CA SER A 173 0.47 -33.56 -7.12
C SER A 173 0.11 -34.66 -6.10
N ASP A 174 1.12 -35.34 -5.55
CA ASP A 174 0.90 -36.36 -4.50
C ASP A 174 0.31 -35.74 -3.22
N PHE A 175 0.83 -34.59 -2.79
CA PHE A 175 0.39 -33.91 -1.56
C PHE A 175 -0.99 -33.29 -1.71
N VAL A 176 -1.28 -32.72 -2.88
CA VAL A 176 -2.60 -32.20 -3.25
C VAL A 176 -3.63 -33.32 -3.19
N THR A 177 -3.33 -34.50 -3.74
CA THR A 177 -4.23 -35.66 -3.71
C THR A 177 -4.56 -36.07 -2.27
N LYS A 178 -3.55 -36.16 -1.39
CA LYS A 178 -3.77 -36.47 0.04
C LYS A 178 -4.62 -35.42 0.73
N THR A 179 -4.37 -34.14 0.45
CA THR A 179 -5.09 -33.01 1.04
C THR A 179 -6.56 -33.01 0.61
N ARG A 180 -6.84 -33.17 -0.69
CA ARG A 180 -8.21 -33.24 -1.24
C ARG A 180 -8.98 -34.42 -0.66
N ASN A 181 -8.35 -35.60 -0.62
CA ASN A 181 -8.97 -36.78 0.00
C ASN A 181 -9.37 -36.50 1.45
N HIS A 182 -8.49 -35.89 2.25
CA HIS A 182 -8.83 -35.54 3.63
C HIS A 182 -10.03 -34.59 3.69
N LEU A 183 -10.01 -33.51 2.91
CA LEU A 183 -11.10 -32.52 2.88
C LEU A 183 -12.43 -33.14 2.47
N ASP A 184 -12.45 -33.97 1.42
CA ASP A 184 -13.67 -34.59 0.91
C ASP A 184 -14.29 -35.57 1.93
N HIS A 185 -13.47 -36.29 2.71
CA HIS A 185 -13.97 -37.14 3.81
C HIS A 185 -14.54 -36.29 4.96
N SER A 186 -14.03 -35.09 5.18
CA SER A 186 -14.48 -34.19 6.24
C SER A 186 -15.79 -33.46 5.91
N ILE A 187 -16.16 -33.29 4.63
CA ILE A 187 -17.34 -32.49 4.22
C ILE A 187 -18.62 -32.92 4.96
N SER A 188 -18.85 -34.24 5.10
CA SER A 188 -20.05 -34.79 5.75
C SER A 188 -20.16 -34.47 7.25
N HIS A 189 -19.05 -34.05 7.87
CA HIS A 189 -18.97 -33.74 9.31
C HIS A 189 -19.06 -32.24 9.59
N VAL A 190 -19.12 -31.38 8.57
CA VAL A 190 -19.18 -29.91 8.75
C VAL A 190 -20.64 -29.45 8.85
N PRO A 191 -21.01 -28.66 9.87
CA PRO A 191 -22.37 -28.14 10.01
C PRO A 191 -22.83 -27.30 8.81
N SER A 192 -24.08 -27.50 8.37
CA SER A 192 -24.68 -26.76 7.25
C SER A 192 -25.21 -25.37 7.65
N ALA A 193 -24.42 -24.57 8.35
CA ALA A 193 -24.80 -23.19 8.64
C ALA A 193 -24.64 -22.32 7.37
N GLU A 194 -25.65 -21.51 7.08
CA GLU A 194 -25.68 -20.53 5.98
C GLU A 194 -25.70 -19.11 6.56
N ASP A 195 -24.61 -18.74 7.23
CA ASP A 195 -24.47 -17.41 7.84
C ASP A 195 -24.24 -16.29 6.79
N ASP A 196 -24.19 -15.04 7.26
CA ASP A 196 -23.97 -13.86 6.41
C ASP A 196 -22.69 -13.99 5.55
N ASN A 197 -21.63 -14.60 6.10
CA ASN A 197 -20.33 -14.77 5.43
C ASN A 197 -20.39 -15.85 4.34
N TRP A 198 -21.15 -16.91 4.58
CA TRP A 198 -21.46 -17.92 3.57
C TRP A 198 -22.22 -17.32 2.39
N GLN A 199 -23.27 -16.54 2.66
CA GLN A 199 -24.06 -15.89 1.61
C GLN A 199 -23.21 -14.90 0.80
N ALA A 200 -22.33 -14.14 1.44
CA ALA A 200 -21.39 -13.24 0.76
C ALA A 200 -20.44 -14.00 -0.18
N THR A 201 -19.85 -15.10 0.31
CA THR A 201 -18.98 -15.97 -0.52
C THR A 201 -19.75 -16.59 -1.68
N SER A 202 -20.98 -17.02 -1.44
CA SER A 202 -21.89 -17.55 -2.46
C SER A 202 -22.19 -16.52 -3.56
N ARG A 203 -22.46 -15.26 -3.21
CA ARG A 203 -22.67 -14.17 -4.19
C ARG A 203 -21.42 -13.89 -5.02
N HIS A 204 -20.24 -13.92 -4.40
CA HIS A 204 -18.98 -13.75 -5.11
C HIS A 204 -18.78 -14.82 -6.20
N TYR A 205 -19.11 -16.07 -5.89
CA TYR A 205 -19.02 -17.16 -6.87
C TYR A 205 -20.02 -17.05 -8.03
N ASP A 206 -21.07 -16.24 -7.92
CA ASP A 206 -22.00 -16.02 -9.04
C ASP A 206 -21.36 -15.25 -10.20
N THR A 207 -20.29 -14.49 -9.94
CA THR A 207 -19.59 -13.68 -10.96
C THR A 207 -18.15 -14.12 -11.22
N ALA A 208 -17.50 -14.75 -10.25
CA ALA A 208 -16.07 -15.08 -10.33
C ALA A 208 -15.77 -16.46 -10.93
N LEU A 209 -16.72 -17.39 -10.92
CA LEU A 209 -16.51 -18.75 -11.42
C LEU A 209 -16.49 -18.80 -12.96
N PRO A 210 -15.69 -19.72 -13.54
CA PRO A 210 -15.64 -19.89 -14.99
C PRO A 210 -16.97 -20.46 -15.53
N GLU A 211 -17.21 -20.23 -16.83
CA GLU A 211 -18.35 -20.84 -17.53
C GLU A 211 -18.32 -22.37 -17.42
N SER A 212 -19.47 -22.96 -17.09
CA SER A 212 -19.62 -24.41 -16.87
C SER A 212 -20.97 -24.91 -17.38
N ASN A 213 -21.00 -26.17 -17.84
CA ASN A 213 -22.25 -26.84 -18.22
C ASN A 213 -23.22 -27.04 -17.04
N ASN A 214 -22.71 -27.02 -15.80
CA ASN A 214 -23.52 -27.09 -14.59
C ASN A 214 -22.99 -26.12 -13.52
N PRO A 215 -23.29 -24.80 -13.66
CA PRO A 215 -22.78 -23.77 -12.75
C PRO A 215 -23.20 -23.98 -11.29
N THR A 216 -24.43 -24.47 -11.07
CA THR A 216 -24.95 -24.74 -9.72
C THR A 216 -24.16 -25.84 -9.01
N ALA A 217 -23.84 -26.94 -9.70
CA ALA A 217 -23.04 -28.02 -9.12
C ALA A 217 -21.60 -27.55 -8.82
N LEU A 218 -21.00 -26.79 -9.75
CA LEU A 218 -19.67 -26.20 -9.57
C LEU A 218 -19.61 -25.30 -8.32
N LYS A 219 -20.56 -24.37 -8.21
CA LYS A 219 -20.69 -23.46 -7.07
C LYS A 219 -20.87 -24.24 -5.75
N ASN A 220 -21.74 -25.24 -5.73
CA ASN A 220 -21.97 -26.05 -4.54
C ASN A 220 -20.72 -26.83 -4.11
N ALA A 221 -19.95 -27.38 -5.05
CA ALA A 221 -18.70 -28.07 -4.76
C ALA A 221 -17.65 -27.12 -4.15
N MET A 222 -17.46 -25.93 -4.74
CA MET A 222 -16.58 -24.88 -4.20
C MET A 222 -16.96 -24.50 -2.77
N LEU A 223 -18.26 -24.29 -2.54
CA LEU A 223 -18.82 -23.92 -1.26
C LEU A 223 -18.64 -25.02 -0.19
N GLN A 224 -18.96 -26.28 -0.51
CA GLN A 224 -18.81 -27.41 0.41
C GLN A 224 -17.35 -27.66 0.79
N ARG A 225 -16.45 -27.65 -0.20
CA ARG A 225 -15.02 -27.87 0.06
C ARG A 225 -14.38 -26.69 0.80
N GLY A 226 -14.81 -25.46 0.51
CA GLY A 226 -14.40 -24.28 1.28
C GLY A 226 -14.76 -24.37 2.75
N LYS A 227 -15.95 -24.90 3.08
CA LYS A 227 -16.37 -25.19 4.47
C LYS A 227 -15.40 -26.15 5.18
N ALA A 228 -15.13 -27.32 4.58
CA ALA A 228 -14.18 -28.29 5.13
C ALA A 228 -12.79 -27.68 5.31
N TYR A 229 -12.34 -26.89 4.33
CA TYR A 229 -11.06 -26.20 4.38
C TYR A 229 -10.99 -25.18 5.53
N PHE A 230 -12.04 -24.39 5.76
CA PHE A 230 -12.05 -23.44 6.87
C PHE A 230 -12.03 -24.12 8.24
N THR A 231 -12.75 -25.23 8.40
CA THR A 231 -12.73 -26.01 9.64
C THR A 231 -11.36 -26.61 9.92
N LEU A 232 -10.70 -27.13 8.88
CA LEU A 232 -9.34 -27.68 8.97
C LEU A 232 -8.35 -26.61 9.48
N LEU A 233 -8.38 -25.41 8.89
CA LEU A 233 -7.47 -24.34 9.28
C LEU A 233 -7.74 -23.81 10.70
N ALA A 234 -9.00 -23.66 11.07
CA ALA A 234 -9.36 -23.24 12.43
C ALA A 234 -8.84 -24.21 13.51
N SER A 235 -8.71 -25.49 13.16
CA SER A 235 -8.13 -26.52 14.06
C SER A 235 -6.61 -26.57 14.01
N ALA A 236 -6.00 -26.34 12.85
CA ALA A 236 -4.54 -26.39 12.69
C ALA A 236 -3.82 -25.21 13.38
N VAL A 237 -4.45 -24.03 13.40
CA VAL A 237 -3.83 -22.78 13.81
C VAL A 237 -4.83 -21.89 14.58
N PRO A 238 -5.26 -22.33 15.78
CA PRO A 238 -6.38 -21.72 16.50
C PRO A 238 -6.09 -20.31 17.05
N SER A 239 -4.81 -19.94 17.23
CA SER A 239 -4.40 -18.61 17.70
C SER A 239 -4.27 -17.58 16.58
N ALA A 240 -4.34 -17.99 15.31
CA ALA A 240 -4.15 -17.09 14.19
C ALA A 240 -5.40 -16.27 13.88
N ILE A 241 -5.20 -15.00 13.52
CA ILE A 241 -6.27 -14.08 13.13
C ILE A 241 -6.57 -14.29 11.65
N ARG A 242 -7.83 -14.59 11.32
CA ARG A 242 -8.24 -14.90 9.96
C ARG A 242 -8.52 -13.63 9.14
N LEU A 243 -7.73 -13.44 8.09
CA LEU A 243 -7.98 -12.49 7.03
C LEU A 243 -8.76 -13.13 5.87
N SER A 244 -9.30 -12.30 5.00
CA SER A 244 -10.09 -12.71 3.85
C SER A 244 -10.00 -11.71 2.72
N ILE A 245 -10.06 -12.23 1.52
CA ILE A 245 -10.22 -11.48 0.26
C ILE A 245 -11.68 -11.41 -0.23
N HIS A 246 -12.59 -12.15 0.40
CA HIS A 246 -14.02 -12.12 0.12
C HIS A 246 -14.73 -11.30 1.18
N GLU A 247 -15.75 -10.56 0.74
CA GLU A 247 -16.64 -9.80 1.63
C GLU A 247 -17.13 -10.64 2.81
N SER A 248 -17.20 -10.00 3.97
CA SER A 248 -17.64 -10.60 5.23
C SER A 248 -18.29 -9.53 6.11
N ASN A 249 -18.93 -9.99 7.18
CA ASN A 249 -19.41 -9.12 8.26
C ASN A 249 -18.28 -8.72 9.25
N ASN A 250 -17.02 -9.06 8.95
CA ASN A 250 -15.84 -8.81 9.77
C ASN A 250 -15.86 -9.41 11.18
N VAL A 251 -16.61 -10.49 11.41
CA VAL A 251 -16.62 -11.26 12.68
C VAL A 251 -15.96 -12.60 12.47
N GLY A 252 -14.81 -12.84 13.13
CA GLY A 252 -14.03 -14.09 13.00
C GLY A 252 -13.35 -14.30 11.63
N LYS A 253 -13.65 -13.44 10.65
CA LYS A 253 -13.09 -13.41 9.29
C LYS A 253 -13.04 -11.95 8.85
N ILE A 254 -11.87 -11.32 8.87
CA ILE A 254 -11.70 -9.90 8.56
C ILE A 254 -11.38 -9.75 7.08
N THR A 255 -12.21 -9.02 6.34
CA THR A 255 -11.94 -8.74 4.92
C THR A 255 -10.92 -7.63 4.81
N VAL A 256 -9.92 -7.76 3.94
CA VAL A 256 -8.90 -6.73 3.69
C VAL A 256 -8.82 -6.41 2.20
N ASP A 257 -8.59 -5.14 1.90
CA ASP A 257 -8.29 -4.69 0.53
C ASP A 257 -6.82 -4.98 0.22
N LEU A 258 -6.57 -5.58 -0.96
CA LEU A 258 -5.21 -5.90 -1.40
C LEU A 258 -4.55 -4.76 -2.18
N PHE A 259 -5.32 -3.76 -2.58
CA PHE A 259 -4.82 -2.63 -3.36
C PHE A 259 -4.99 -1.33 -2.58
N PRO A 260 -4.07 -0.37 -2.74
CA PRO A 260 -4.29 0.98 -2.24
C PRO A 260 -5.61 1.55 -2.75
N PRO A 261 -6.30 2.40 -1.97
CA PRO A 261 -7.55 2.98 -2.41
C PRO A 261 -7.39 3.79 -3.69
N VAL A 262 -8.23 3.49 -4.68
CA VAL A 262 -8.27 4.23 -5.94
C VAL A 262 -9.11 5.50 -5.79
N SER A 263 -8.64 6.59 -6.41
CA SER A 263 -9.34 7.88 -6.44
C SER A 263 -10.54 7.92 -7.39
N ASN A 264 -10.73 6.88 -8.21
CA ASN A 264 -11.86 6.76 -9.11
C ASN A 264 -12.85 5.67 -8.64
N PRO A 265 -14.04 6.04 -8.14
CA PRO A 265 -15.06 5.11 -7.66
C PRO A 265 -15.71 4.28 -8.79
N ASP A 266 -15.64 4.72 -10.06
CA ASP A 266 -16.21 3.99 -11.20
C ASP A 266 -15.48 2.67 -11.48
N PHE A 267 -14.27 2.50 -10.92
CA PHE A 267 -13.44 1.31 -11.08
C PHE A 267 -13.31 0.50 -9.79
N ILE A 268 -14.21 0.68 -8.82
CA ILE A 268 -14.32 -0.19 -7.64
C ILE A 268 -14.71 -1.58 -8.12
N THR A 269 -13.71 -2.43 -8.31
CA THR A 269 -13.94 -3.85 -8.44
C THR A 269 -12.93 -4.58 -7.55
N PRO A 270 -13.39 -5.29 -6.50
CA PRO A 270 -12.54 -6.18 -5.73
C PRO A 270 -12.29 -7.44 -6.57
N TRP A 271 -11.58 -7.29 -7.69
CA TRP A 271 -10.99 -8.44 -8.36
C TRP A 271 -9.68 -8.74 -7.65
N HIS A 272 -9.55 -9.97 -7.18
CA HIS A 272 -8.28 -10.48 -6.66
C HIS A 272 -7.20 -10.33 -7.73
N PRO A 273 -5.92 -10.15 -7.36
CA PRO A 273 -4.84 -9.92 -8.34
C PRO A 273 -4.78 -11.01 -9.43
N TRP A 274 -5.23 -12.23 -9.10
CA TRP A 274 -5.28 -13.34 -10.04
C TRP A 274 -6.52 -13.42 -10.95
N HIS A 275 -7.46 -12.48 -10.87
CA HIS A 275 -8.63 -12.37 -11.74
C HIS A 275 -8.59 -11.15 -12.68
N GLY A 276 -7.47 -10.42 -12.71
CA GLY A 276 -7.32 -9.22 -13.53
C GLY A 276 -5.88 -8.94 -13.91
N ALA A 277 -5.67 -7.77 -14.48
CA ALA A 277 -4.36 -7.20 -14.77
C ALA A 277 -4.30 -5.74 -14.30
N LEU A 278 -3.18 -5.35 -13.70
CA LEU A 278 -2.95 -3.94 -13.37
C LEU A 278 -2.76 -3.13 -14.66
N THR A 279 -3.46 -2.01 -14.75
CA THR A 279 -3.51 -1.15 -15.93
C THR A 279 -3.18 0.29 -15.56
N LEU A 280 -2.23 0.86 -16.28
CA LEU A 280 -1.86 2.27 -16.21
C LEU A 280 -2.67 3.06 -17.24
N LEU A 281 -3.58 3.89 -16.75
CA LEU A 281 -4.53 4.67 -17.55
C LEU A 281 -3.86 5.90 -18.20
N PRO A 282 -4.50 6.57 -19.19
CA PRO A 282 -3.94 7.74 -19.86
C PRO A 282 -3.66 8.94 -18.95
N ASP A 283 -4.26 8.98 -17.77
CA ASP A 283 -4.02 9.97 -16.72
C ASP A 283 -2.99 9.50 -15.68
N ALA A 284 -2.30 8.37 -15.94
CA ALA A 284 -1.34 7.73 -15.05
C ALA A 284 -1.91 7.24 -13.71
N SER A 285 -3.23 7.15 -13.58
CA SER A 285 -3.86 6.38 -12.50
C SER A 285 -3.75 4.87 -12.75
N LEU A 286 -3.86 4.09 -11.68
CA LEU A 286 -3.78 2.63 -11.70
C LEU A 286 -5.14 2.02 -11.39
N CYS A 287 -5.51 0.99 -12.12
CA CYS A 287 -6.66 0.16 -11.79
C CYS A 287 -6.41 -1.31 -12.18
N VAL A 288 -7.13 -2.23 -11.54
CA VAL A 288 -7.17 -3.63 -11.96
C VAL A 288 -8.36 -3.80 -12.90
N VAL A 289 -8.13 -4.38 -14.07
CA VAL A 289 -9.17 -4.60 -15.09
C VAL A 289 -9.21 -6.07 -15.51
N ASP A 290 -10.34 -6.49 -16.06
CA ASP A 290 -10.43 -7.73 -16.83
C ASP A 290 -9.70 -7.53 -18.17
N ALA A 291 -8.52 -8.14 -18.32
CA ALA A 291 -7.68 -7.98 -19.50
C ALA A 291 -8.37 -8.41 -20.81
N SER A 292 -9.41 -9.25 -20.74
CA SER A 292 -10.17 -9.68 -21.92
C SER A 292 -11.11 -8.61 -22.48
N THR A 293 -11.37 -7.56 -21.69
CA THR A 293 -12.23 -6.44 -22.07
C THR A 293 -11.46 -5.25 -22.61
N VAL A 294 -10.13 -5.28 -22.55
CA VAL A 294 -9.26 -4.16 -22.90
C VAL A 294 -9.01 -4.13 -24.41
N ASP A 295 -9.16 -2.94 -25.00
CA ASP A 295 -8.83 -2.71 -26.41
C ASP A 295 -7.30 -2.59 -26.59
N LEU A 296 -6.68 -3.62 -27.17
CA LEU A 296 -5.24 -3.65 -27.45
C LEU A 296 -4.82 -2.70 -28.59
N THR A 297 -5.75 -2.01 -29.25
CA THR A 297 -5.42 -0.87 -30.11
C THR A 297 -5.09 0.38 -29.30
N GLU A 298 -5.74 0.56 -28.14
CA GLU A 298 -5.54 1.68 -27.21
C GLU A 298 -4.54 1.38 -26.09
N PHE A 299 -4.31 0.10 -25.78
CA PHE A 299 -3.39 -0.35 -24.73
C PHE A 299 -2.30 -1.26 -25.28
N GLU A 300 -1.19 -1.37 -24.57
CA GLU A 300 -0.11 -2.33 -24.80
C GLU A 300 0.17 -3.17 -23.55
N VAL A 301 0.66 -4.39 -23.76
CA VAL A 301 1.19 -5.23 -22.68
C VAL A 301 2.66 -4.91 -22.51
N VAL A 302 3.03 -4.47 -21.31
CA VAL A 302 4.41 -4.17 -20.93
C VAL A 302 5.01 -5.39 -20.26
N ASN A 303 6.25 -5.72 -20.63
CA ASN A 303 7.03 -6.78 -19.98
C ASN A 303 7.91 -6.19 -18.88
N ASN A 304 8.18 -6.97 -17.84
CA ASN A 304 9.23 -6.62 -16.88
C ASN A 304 10.63 -6.92 -17.46
N ALA A 305 11.68 -6.57 -16.70
CA ALA A 305 13.07 -6.84 -17.09
C ALA A 305 13.37 -8.34 -17.34
N ALA A 306 12.63 -9.25 -16.71
CA ALA A 306 12.77 -10.70 -16.95
C ALA A 306 12.02 -11.19 -18.21
N GLY A 307 11.34 -10.30 -18.93
CA GLY A 307 10.55 -10.63 -20.13
C GLY A 307 9.16 -11.22 -19.83
N HIS A 308 8.71 -11.19 -18.58
CA HIS A 308 7.36 -11.64 -18.21
C HIS A 308 6.32 -10.55 -18.48
N LEU A 309 5.12 -10.96 -18.90
CA LEU A 309 3.96 -10.07 -19.06
C LEU A 309 3.62 -9.44 -17.70
N TRP A 310 3.63 -8.11 -17.59
CA TRP A 310 3.71 -7.45 -16.29
C TRP A 310 2.55 -6.52 -15.97
N LEU A 311 2.19 -5.63 -16.90
CA LEU A 311 1.08 -4.69 -16.74
C LEU A 311 0.54 -4.26 -18.10
N LEU A 312 -0.66 -3.69 -18.11
CA LEU A 312 -1.21 -2.98 -19.26
C LEU A 312 -0.90 -1.49 -19.15
N ARG A 313 -0.57 -0.86 -20.27
CA ARG A 313 -0.32 0.58 -20.34
C ARG A 313 -1.08 1.21 -21.49
N ALA A 314 -1.72 2.35 -21.24
CA ALA A 314 -2.36 3.11 -22.29
C ALA A 314 -1.33 3.62 -23.31
N LYS A 315 -1.66 3.55 -24.61
CA LYS A 315 -0.87 4.14 -25.69
C LYS A 315 -1.25 5.62 -25.81
N CYS A 316 -0.54 6.47 -25.08
CA CYS A 316 -0.77 7.91 -25.14
C CYS A 316 0.54 8.70 -25.06
N ASP A 317 0.45 9.99 -25.38
CA ASP A 317 1.60 10.91 -25.38
C ASP A 317 2.31 11.00 -24.02
N LEU A 318 1.62 10.65 -22.92
CA LEU A 318 2.20 10.65 -21.58
C LEU A 318 3.36 9.65 -21.45
N PHE A 319 3.19 8.46 -22.03
CA PHE A 319 4.12 7.33 -21.92
C PHE A 319 5.02 7.17 -23.15
N ASN A 320 4.93 8.10 -24.10
CA ASN A 320 5.76 8.12 -25.29
C ASN A 320 6.75 9.28 -25.20
N TRP A 321 8.04 8.99 -24.99
CA TRP A 321 9.11 10.00 -24.91
C TRP A 321 9.99 9.90 -26.16
N PRO A 322 9.80 10.79 -27.17
CA PRO A 322 10.51 10.68 -28.44
C PRO A 322 12.03 10.69 -28.27
N GLY A 323 12.70 9.69 -28.84
CA GLY A 323 14.16 9.54 -28.75
C GLY A 323 14.67 8.94 -27.43
N MET A 324 13.79 8.56 -26.49
CA MET A 324 14.15 7.95 -25.22
C MET A 324 13.35 6.65 -25.00
N GLU A 325 14.05 5.52 -24.99
CA GLU A 325 13.46 4.23 -24.66
C GLU A 325 13.43 4.05 -23.14
N VAL A 326 12.30 4.41 -22.53
CA VAL A 326 12.11 4.38 -21.07
C VAL A 326 10.95 3.49 -20.67
N ASP A 327 11.05 2.91 -19.48
CA ASP A 327 9.97 2.20 -18.81
C ASP A 327 9.28 3.11 -17.80
N PHE A 328 7.97 2.90 -17.63
CA PHE A 328 7.14 3.58 -16.66
C PHE A 328 6.64 2.54 -15.67
N GLU A 329 7.27 2.50 -14.51
CA GLU A 329 7.00 1.52 -13.47
C GLU A 329 6.17 2.16 -12.34
N PRO A 330 4.95 1.66 -12.09
CA PRO A 330 4.17 2.09 -10.94
C PRO A 330 4.89 1.80 -9.62
N LEU A 331 4.93 2.79 -8.74
CA LEU A 331 5.46 2.66 -7.38
C LEU A 331 4.33 2.35 -6.39
N PHE A 332 4.66 1.63 -5.32
CA PHE A 332 3.74 1.33 -4.24
C PHE A 332 3.92 2.29 -3.06
N PRO A 333 2.84 2.84 -2.47
CA PRO A 333 1.43 2.73 -2.88
C PRO A 333 1.00 3.82 -3.89
N CYS A 334 1.87 4.78 -4.15
CA CYS A 334 1.69 5.86 -5.12
C CYS A 334 3.04 6.23 -5.73
N GLY A 335 3.01 6.92 -6.86
CA GLY A 335 4.21 7.28 -7.60
C GLY A 335 4.37 6.52 -8.90
N ILE A 336 5.23 7.06 -9.76
CA ILE A 336 5.71 6.38 -10.96
C ILE A 336 7.22 6.60 -11.05
N GLN A 337 7.96 5.51 -11.29
CA GLN A 337 9.36 5.56 -11.67
C GLN A 337 9.47 5.53 -13.19
N VAL A 338 10.28 6.43 -13.73
CA VAL A 338 10.74 6.41 -15.12
C VAL A 338 12.21 6.06 -15.10
N CYS A 339 12.57 5.02 -15.83
CA CYS A 339 13.95 4.58 -15.98
C CYS A 339 14.26 4.21 -17.43
N PRO A 340 15.52 4.33 -17.87
CA PRO A 340 15.93 3.83 -19.18
C PRO A 340 15.72 2.31 -19.28
N LYS A 341 15.23 1.81 -20.42
CA LYS A 341 15.08 0.38 -20.68
C LYS A 341 16.44 -0.32 -20.62
N GLU A 342 16.45 -1.61 -20.31
CA GLU A 342 17.68 -2.41 -20.29
C GLU A 342 18.40 -2.32 -21.65
N GLY A 343 19.67 -1.92 -21.62
CA GLY A 343 20.49 -1.70 -22.83
C GLY A 343 20.26 -0.37 -23.55
N HIS A 344 19.30 0.46 -23.11
CA HIS A 344 19.00 1.77 -23.68
C HIS A 344 19.25 2.86 -22.63
N GLY A 345 20.48 3.38 -22.55
CA GLY A 345 20.87 4.42 -21.60
C GLY A 345 22.37 4.37 -21.26
N PRO A 346 22.85 5.22 -20.32
CA PRO A 346 22.09 6.25 -19.62
C PRO A 346 21.66 7.38 -20.57
N PHE A 347 20.52 7.99 -20.27
CA PHE A 347 20.09 9.22 -20.95
C PHE A 347 20.47 10.45 -20.12
N ASN A 348 20.76 11.54 -20.82
CA ASN A 348 21.04 12.82 -20.20
C ASN A 348 19.76 13.49 -19.72
N PHE A 349 19.77 14.01 -18.48
CA PHE A 349 18.66 14.77 -17.91
C PHE A 349 18.40 16.07 -18.68
N GLU A 350 19.44 16.63 -19.30
CA GLU A 350 19.39 17.76 -20.22
C GLU A 350 18.40 17.56 -21.38
N ASP A 351 18.15 16.31 -21.78
CA ASP A 351 17.30 15.98 -22.93
C ASP A 351 15.84 15.72 -22.53
N VAL A 352 15.55 15.58 -21.23
CA VAL A 352 14.21 15.28 -20.73
C VAL A 352 13.28 16.49 -20.90
N ASP A 353 12.14 16.29 -21.58
CA ASP A 353 11.10 17.31 -21.72
C ASP A 353 10.29 17.46 -20.42
N MET A 354 10.50 18.56 -19.70
CA MET A 354 9.86 18.80 -18.41
C MET A 354 8.33 18.97 -18.51
N LYS A 355 7.77 19.26 -19.68
CA LYS A 355 6.29 19.25 -19.85
C LYS A 355 5.72 17.85 -19.74
N ARG A 356 6.46 16.84 -20.23
CA ARG A 356 6.10 15.42 -20.12
C ARG A 356 6.34 14.87 -18.72
N VAL A 357 7.18 15.52 -17.92
CA VAL A 357 7.42 15.23 -16.50
C VAL A 357 6.34 15.86 -15.61
N ARG A 358 5.91 17.11 -15.90
CA ARG A 358 4.91 17.83 -15.09
C ARG A 358 3.58 17.09 -15.01
N ARG A 359 3.08 16.61 -16.16
CA ARG A 359 1.77 15.96 -16.24
C ARG A 359 1.64 14.71 -15.35
N PRO A 360 2.53 13.70 -15.41
CA PRO A 360 2.44 12.53 -14.55
C PRO A 360 2.80 12.85 -13.09
N ALA A 361 3.63 13.87 -12.82
CA ALA A 361 3.88 14.33 -11.47
C ALA A 361 2.60 14.88 -10.80
N LEU A 362 1.75 15.62 -11.53
CA LEU A 362 0.47 16.11 -11.01
C LEU A 362 -0.58 15.02 -10.81
N SER A 363 -0.53 13.95 -11.60
CA SER A 363 -1.51 12.86 -11.52
C SER A 363 -1.15 11.79 -10.50
N SER A 364 0.13 11.50 -10.33
CA SER A 364 0.55 10.26 -9.67
C SER A 364 1.67 10.48 -8.65
N ALA A 365 1.92 11.72 -8.21
CA ALA A 365 3.03 12.09 -7.34
C ALA A 365 3.39 11.05 -6.25
N PRO A 366 4.70 10.78 -6.03
CA PRO A 366 5.84 11.42 -6.71
C PRO A 366 6.21 10.76 -8.05
N LEU A 367 6.74 11.54 -8.99
CA LEU A 367 7.41 11.01 -10.18
C LEU A 367 8.93 10.94 -9.91
N LEU A 368 9.50 9.75 -10.05
CA LEU A 368 10.92 9.47 -9.87
C LEU A 368 11.59 9.23 -11.23
N LEU A 369 12.62 10.01 -11.58
CA LEU A 369 13.52 9.66 -12.67
C LEU A 369 14.78 9.02 -12.09
N ARG A 370 15.08 7.79 -12.51
CA ARG A 370 16.23 7.02 -12.03
C ARG A 370 17.03 6.44 -13.20
N GLY A 371 18.36 6.51 -13.10
CA GLY A 371 19.26 6.05 -14.16
C GLY A 371 19.58 7.10 -15.24
N PHE A 372 19.36 8.39 -14.93
CA PHE A 372 19.71 9.51 -15.80
C PHE A 372 21.03 10.15 -15.35
N THR A 373 21.81 10.64 -16.31
CA THR A 373 23.06 11.38 -16.08
C THR A 373 22.85 12.88 -16.18
N MET A 374 23.70 13.68 -15.53
CA MET A 374 23.73 15.13 -15.69
C MET A 374 25.17 15.60 -15.70
N GLU A 375 25.57 16.36 -16.71
CA GLU A 375 26.96 16.79 -16.87
C GLU A 375 27.25 18.14 -16.21
N ILE A 376 26.34 19.12 -16.33
CA ILE A 376 26.50 20.46 -15.75
C ILE A 376 25.46 20.68 -14.67
N GLU A 377 25.82 20.35 -13.43
CA GLU A 377 24.82 20.06 -12.41
C GLU A 377 23.86 21.23 -12.10
N LYS A 378 24.34 22.43 -11.77
CA LYS A 378 23.47 23.46 -11.15
C LYS A 378 22.67 24.30 -12.17
N GLU A 379 23.30 24.73 -13.27
CA GLU A 379 22.61 25.54 -14.28
C GLU A 379 21.60 24.74 -15.09
N VAL A 380 21.93 23.49 -15.47
CA VAL A 380 20.97 22.60 -16.15
C VAL A 380 19.76 22.36 -15.24
N PHE A 381 20.00 22.09 -13.96
CA PHE A 381 18.91 21.86 -13.01
C PHE A 381 18.00 23.08 -12.87
N ARG A 382 18.58 24.28 -12.78
CA ARG A 382 17.82 25.53 -12.77
C ARG A 382 17.02 25.72 -14.06
N GLU A 383 17.62 25.46 -15.21
CA GLU A 383 16.96 25.61 -16.50
C GLU A 383 15.80 24.61 -16.67
N LYS A 384 16.00 23.36 -16.25
CA LYS A 384 14.94 22.35 -16.24
C LYS A 384 13.81 22.71 -15.27
N ALA A 385 14.12 23.27 -14.10
CA ALA A 385 13.09 23.80 -13.21
C ALA A 385 12.28 24.94 -13.86
N ARG A 386 12.93 25.84 -14.63
CA ARG A 386 12.22 26.88 -15.40
C ARG A 386 11.35 26.32 -16.53
N GLN A 387 11.79 25.23 -17.18
CA GLN A 387 10.97 24.52 -18.17
C GLN A 387 9.73 23.87 -17.56
N LEU A 388 9.82 23.45 -16.28
CA LEU A 388 8.70 22.92 -15.54
C LEU A 388 7.67 24.02 -15.21
N GLY A 389 8.12 25.22 -14.82
CA GLY A 389 7.27 26.36 -14.50
C GLY A 389 8.04 27.54 -13.90
N GLU A 390 7.30 28.49 -13.31
CA GLU A 390 7.93 29.66 -12.68
C GLU A 390 8.56 29.28 -11.33
N ILE A 391 9.85 29.56 -11.16
CA ILE A 391 10.57 29.26 -9.92
C ILE A 391 10.21 30.28 -8.84
N GLN A 392 9.69 29.80 -7.71
CA GLN A 392 9.46 30.61 -6.52
C GLN A 392 10.80 31.01 -5.88
N GLN A 393 11.00 32.32 -5.71
CA GLN A 393 12.20 32.88 -5.09
C GLN A 393 12.08 32.90 -3.56
N TRP A 394 13.16 32.50 -2.89
CA TRP A 394 13.29 32.57 -1.43
C TRP A 394 14.41 33.55 -1.04
N PRO A 395 14.47 33.99 0.24
CA PRO A 395 15.57 34.84 0.71
C PRO A 395 16.97 34.23 0.51
N PHE A 396 17.07 32.90 0.47
CA PHE A 396 18.32 32.15 0.20
C PHE A 396 18.60 31.92 -1.29
N GLY A 397 17.72 32.37 -2.20
CA GLY A 397 17.82 32.18 -3.64
C GLY A 397 16.81 31.17 -4.19
N ASP A 398 17.13 30.59 -5.35
CA ASP A 398 16.23 29.72 -6.13
C ASP A 398 16.42 28.23 -5.88
N ILE A 399 17.62 27.82 -5.45
CA ILE A 399 17.97 26.45 -5.12
C ILE A 399 18.37 26.39 -3.64
N LEU A 400 17.61 25.62 -2.84
CA LEU A 400 17.99 25.27 -1.49
C LEU A 400 18.93 24.07 -1.51
N GLU A 401 20.17 24.25 -1.09
CA GLU A 401 21.12 23.17 -0.90
C GLU A 401 20.97 22.59 0.52
N VAL A 402 20.32 21.44 0.61
CA VAL A 402 20.20 20.67 1.85
C VAL A 402 21.40 19.74 1.92
N ARG A 403 22.50 20.25 2.45
CA ARG A 403 23.66 19.47 2.85
C ARG A 403 23.53 19.14 4.32
N GLU A 404 23.62 17.86 4.64
CA GLU A 404 23.65 17.41 6.02
C GLU A 404 24.86 18.02 6.75
N ASN A 405 24.61 18.59 7.93
CA ASN A 405 25.66 19.09 8.80
C ASN A 405 25.63 18.33 10.13
N ALA A 406 26.79 17.99 10.67
CA ALA A 406 26.90 17.26 11.93
C ALA A 406 26.62 18.14 13.17
N ASP A 407 26.45 19.45 12.99
CA ASP A 407 26.16 20.40 14.06
C ASP A 407 24.66 20.40 14.40
N ILE A 408 24.34 20.00 15.64
CA ILE A 408 22.97 19.84 16.17
C ILE A 408 22.29 21.19 16.41
N ASN A 409 23.03 22.30 16.39
CA ASN A 409 22.48 23.65 16.60
C ASN A 409 21.87 24.30 15.34
N MET A 410 21.70 23.53 14.26
CA MET A 410 21.06 23.97 13.02
C MET A 410 19.59 23.54 12.95
N ASN A 411 18.81 24.18 12.06
CA ASN A 411 17.41 23.81 11.80
C ASN A 411 17.30 22.32 11.45
N ASN A 412 16.22 21.65 11.87
CA ASN A 412 15.99 20.21 11.70
C ASN A 412 16.09 19.71 10.24
N VAL A 413 15.87 20.59 9.26
CA VAL A 413 16.11 20.35 7.82
C VAL A 413 17.56 19.93 7.52
N LEU A 414 18.53 20.42 8.32
CA LEU A 414 19.97 20.25 8.12
C LEU A 414 20.60 19.26 9.12
N THR A 415 19.85 18.80 10.12
CA THR A 415 20.30 17.79 11.10
C THR A 415 19.85 16.38 10.68
N ARG A 416 20.10 15.36 11.53
CA ARG A 416 19.70 13.95 11.33
C ARG A 416 18.33 13.59 11.92
N GLU A 417 17.65 14.56 12.53
CA GLU A 417 16.38 14.37 13.23
C GLU A 417 15.25 13.94 12.28
N ALA A 418 14.25 13.20 12.79
CA ALA A 418 13.01 13.05 12.04
C ALA A 418 12.33 14.42 11.86
N MET A 419 11.58 14.57 10.78
CA MET A 419 10.74 15.75 10.59
C MET A 419 9.27 15.39 10.80
N PRO A 420 8.41 16.34 11.20
CA PRO A 420 6.97 16.18 11.08
C PRO A 420 6.55 16.13 9.62
N PHE A 421 5.48 15.41 9.30
CA PHE A 421 4.81 15.61 8.01
C PHE A 421 4.36 17.06 7.82
N HIS A 422 4.73 17.63 6.68
CA HIS A 422 4.41 18.99 6.25
C HIS A 422 4.26 19.01 4.72
N TYR A 423 4.07 20.20 4.14
CA TYR A 423 3.92 20.39 2.71
C TYR A 423 4.78 21.58 2.21
N ASP A 424 5.81 21.30 1.41
CA ASP A 424 6.66 22.24 0.64
C ASP A 424 7.46 21.53 -0.49
N GLY A 425 8.06 22.30 -1.42
CA GLY A 425 9.16 22.00 -2.38
C GLY A 425 9.25 20.78 -3.33
N MET A 426 10.09 20.89 -4.39
CA MET A 426 10.57 19.77 -5.23
C MET A 426 11.99 19.34 -4.84
N PHE A 427 12.44 18.14 -5.24
CA PHE A 427 13.67 17.51 -4.74
C PHE A 427 14.59 16.95 -5.83
N ARG A 428 15.89 17.18 -5.67
CA ARG A 428 16.98 16.49 -6.38
C ARG A 428 17.99 15.96 -5.38
N ASN A 429 18.51 14.75 -5.60
CA ASN A 429 19.62 14.19 -4.83
C ASN A 429 20.94 14.33 -5.60
N ARG A 430 22.01 14.68 -4.88
CA ARG A 430 23.39 14.68 -5.39
C ARG A 430 24.20 13.52 -4.81
N ALA A 431 24.03 13.22 -3.53
CA ALA A 431 24.64 12.08 -2.87
C ALA A 431 23.76 11.55 -1.73
N ALA A 432 23.62 10.23 -1.63
CA ALA A 432 23.05 9.53 -0.48
C ALA A 432 23.84 8.24 -0.22
N SER A 433 24.26 8.03 1.02
CA SER A 433 24.99 6.84 1.46
C SER A 433 24.41 6.18 2.71
N GLN A 434 23.16 6.52 3.09
CA GLN A 434 22.52 5.95 4.28
C GLN A 434 22.20 4.47 4.04
N SER A 435 22.53 3.62 5.02
CA SER A 435 22.17 2.20 5.04
C SER A 435 20.90 1.92 5.87
N GLU A 436 20.59 2.77 6.86
CA GLU A 436 19.42 2.64 7.73
C GLU A 436 18.79 4.01 8.02
N GLY A 437 17.48 4.13 7.83
CA GLY A 437 16.73 5.39 8.05
C GLY A 437 16.97 6.47 6.99
N GLY A 438 16.51 7.70 7.26
CA GLY A 438 16.76 8.86 6.39
C GLY A 438 15.95 8.86 5.10
N LEU A 439 14.91 8.03 5.06
CA LEU A 439 13.94 7.93 3.97
C LEU A 439 13.20 9.25 3.82
N THR A 440 12.89 9.63 2.59
CA THR A 440 11.88 10.66 2.36
C THR A 440 10.53 9.98 2.15
N LEU A 441 9.57 10.37 2.97
CA LEU A 441 8.21 9.85 2.93
C LEU A 441 7.34 10.79 2.11
N PHE A 442 6.52 10.26 1.21
CA PHE A 442 5.54 11.01 0.43
C PHE A 442 4.16 10.39 0.64
N ALA A 443 3.29 11.07 1.40
CA ALA A 443 1.93 10.63 1.69
C ALA A 443 0.94 11.27 0.73
N SER A 444 0.19 10.45 -0.01
CA SER A 444 -0.75 10.91 -1.03
C SER A 444 -2.14 11.18 -0.47
N SER A 445 -2.65 12.40 -0.63
CA SER A 445 -4.06 12.71 -0.30
C SER A 445 -5.04 11.82 -1.06
N ARG A 446 -4.71 11.43 -2.31
CA ARG A 446 -5.57 10.59 -3.15
C ARG A 446 -5.82 9.22 -2.52
N ASN A 447 -4.83 8.68 -1.81
CA ASN A 447 -4.93 7.39 -1.13
C ASN A 447 -5.46 7.55 0.30
N LEU A 448 -5.19 8.69 0.95
CA LEU A 448 -5.65 8.96 2.32
C LEU A 448 -7.15 9.22 2.40
N LEU A 449 -7.69 10.06 1.51
CA LEU A 449 -9.09 10.50 1.59
C LEU A 449 -10.09 9.34 1.54
N PRO A 450 -9.93 8.29 0.71
CA PRO A 450 -10.81 7.12 0.72
C PRO A 450 -10.72 6.27 2.00
N LEU A 451 -9.67 6.40 2.81
CA LEU A 451 -9.53 5.71 4.11
C LEU A 451 -10.23 6.44 5.26
N LEU A 452 -10.67 7.68 5.03
CA LEU A 452 -11.49 8.41 5.99
C LEU A 452 -12.84 7.70 6.16
N GLY A 453 -13.37 7.69 7.39
CA GLY A 453 -14.61 7.00 7.69
C GLY A 453 -14.91 6.87 9.18
N PRO A 454 -15.77 5.92 9.57
CA PRO A 454 -16.28 5.82 10.94
C PRO A 454 -15.21 5.61 12.03
N ASP A 455 -14.09 4.95 11.71
CA ASP A 455 -13.02 4.71 12.70
C ASP A 455 -12.09 5.92 12.87
N THR A 456 -12.10 6.84 11.89
CA THR A 456 -11.33 8.08 11.90
C THR A 456 -12.26 9.29 12.01
N ILE A 457 -12.62 9.87 10.88
CA ILE A 457 -13.61 10.95 10.72
C ILE A 457 -14.14 10.87 9.28
N SER A 458 -15.40 11.25 9.05
CA SER A 458 -15.93 11.30 7.69
C SER A 458 -15.32 12.47 6.89
N LEU A 459 -15.21 12.34 5.56
CA LEU A 459 -14.73 13.41 4.70
C LEU A 459 -15.61 14.67 4.81
N GLU A 460 -16.94 14.51 4.90
CA GLU A 460 -17.88 15.62 5.02
C GLU A 460 -17.69 16.39 6.33
N GLU A 461 -17.54 15.68 7.45
CA GLU A 461 -17.27 16.30 8.74
C GLU A 461 -15.91 17.00 8.72
N LEU A 462 -14.86 16.35 8.20
CA LEU A 462 -13.52 16.93 8.11
C LEU A 462 -13.48 18.20 7.24
N ARG A 463 -14.27 18.29 6.17
CA ARG A 463 -14.43 19.51 5.35
C ARG A 463 -14.98 20.69 6.14
N SER A 464 -15.78 20.44 7.18
CA SER A 464 -16.34 21.50 8.04
C SER A 464 -15.35 22.00 9.11
N LEU A 465 -14.29 21.23 9.38
CA LEU A 465 -13.33 21.51 10.43
C LEU A 465 -12.15 22.36 9.92
N LYS A 466 -11.56 23.09 10.85
CA LYS A 466 -10.29 23.79 10.67
C LYS A 466 -9.34 23.36 11.77
N TRP A 467 -8.05 23.30 11.46
CA TRP A 467 -7.01 23.22 12.46
C TRP A 467 -6.37 24.58 12.64
N LYS A 468 -5.79 24.78 13.81
CA LYS A 468 -4.96 25.91 14.15
C LYS A 468 -3.57 25.46 14.52
N THR A 469 -2.59 26.28 14.17
CA THR A 469 -1.21 26.09 14.61
C THR A 469 -0.61 27.42 15.02
N PHE A 470 0.33 27.33 15.96
CA PHE A 470 1.15 28.44 16.42
C PHE A 470 2.61 28.07 16.23
N THR A 471 3.35 28.90 15.50
CA THR A 471 4.81 28.74 15.33
C THR A 471 5.48 30.07 15.64
N GLU A 472 6.34 30.09 16.68
CA GLU A 472 7.15 31.28 17.02
C GLU A 472 8.10 31.69 15.88
N ALA A 473 8.44 30.75 14.99
CA ALA A 473 9.46 30.94 13.95
C ALA A 473 8.99 31.74 12.72
N ASN A 474 7.71 32.13 12.65
CA ASN A 474 7.12 32.75 11.46
C ASN A 474 6.68 34.20 11.71
N ASP A 475 7.65 35.10 11.93
CA ASP A 475 7.41 36.56 11.88
C ASP A 475 6.83 37.00 10.52
N ALA A 476 7.10 36.25 9.44
CA ALA A 476 6.55 36.49 8.10
C ALA A 476 5.04 36.25 7.97
N PHE A 477 4.40 35.56 8.93
CA PHE A 477 2.95 35.26 8.95
C PHE A 477 2.22 35.90 10.14
N GLY A 478 2.85 36.85 10.84
CA GLY A 478 2.18 37.77 11.75
C GLY A 478 1.99 37.30 13.19
N GLY A 479 2.66 36.24 13.66
CA GLY A 479 2.66 35.88 15.10
C GLY A 479 1.28 35.58 15.69
N HIS A 480 0.34 35.12 14.88
CA HIS A 480 -1.04 34.80 15.25
C HIS A 480 -1.38 33.34 14.96
N ASP A 481 -2.41 32.79 15.64
CA ASP A 481 -2.95 31.45 15.35
C ASP A 481 -3.41 31.40 13.88
N LEU A 482 -2.79 30.54 13.08
CA LEU A 482 -3.20 30.31 11.69
C LEU A 482 -4.36 29.31 11.68
N HIS A 483 -5.54 29.71 11.22
CA HIS A 483 -6.70 28.83 11.09
C HIS A 483 -6.82 28.30 9.66
N LEU A 484 -6.47 27.04 9.45
CA LEU A 484 -6.37 26.41 8.14
C LEU A 484 -7.41 25.29 7.99
N PRO A 485 -8.05 25.14 6.83
CA PRO A 485 -8.94 24.00 6.57
C PRO A 485 -8.15 22.69 6.47
N PHE A 486 -8.79 21.58 6.84
CA PHE A 486 -8.23 20.25 6.63
C PHE A 486 -8.32 19.77 5.17
N ILE A 487 -9.31 20.27 4.42
CA ILE A 487 -9.56 19.91 3.03
C ILE A 487 -9.49 21.16 2.17
N VAL A 488 -8.67 21.12 1.13
CA VAL A 488 -8.51 22.21 0.15
C VAL A 488 -8.61 21.63 -1.26
N ALA A 489 -9.21 22.36 -2.19
CA ALA A 489 -9.21 21.97 -3.60
C ALA A 489 -7.81 22.18 -4.21
N HIS A 490 -7.31 21.16 -4.91
CA HIS A 490 -6.09 21.25 -5.69
C HIS A 490 -6.21 22.39 -6.72
N PRO A 491 -5.23 23.30 -6.83
CA PRO A 491 -5.35 24.51 -7.64
C PRO A 491 -5.55 24.26 -9.14
N GLN A 492 -4.97 23.20 -9.70
CA GLN A 492 -5.12 22.85 -11.12
C GLN A 492 -6.24 21.84 -11.42
N THR A 493 -6.36 20.75 -10.65
CA THR A 493 -7.33 19.68 -10.91
C THR A 493 -8.67 19.88 -10.21
N GLY A 494 -8.74 20.73 -9.18
CA GLY A 494 -9.93 20.92 -8.34
C GLY A 494 -10.23 19.75 -7.38
N ALA A 495 -9.44 18.67 -7.40
CA ALA A 495 -9.64 17.51 -6.53
C ALA A 495 -9.42 17.86 -5.05
N ASP A 496 -10.12 17.19 -4.14
CA ASP A 496 -9.88 17.36 -2.70
C ASP A 496 -8.45 16.94 -2.33
N THR A 497 -7.80 17.76 -1.51
CA THR A 497 -6.48 17.49 -0.93
C THR A 497 -6.54 17.63 0.58
N PHE A 498 -5.87 16.73 1.29
CA PHE A 498 -5.76 16.77 2.74
C PHE A 498 -4.64 17.72 3.15
N ARG A 499 -4.85 18.50 4.20
CA ARG A 499 -3.91 19.51 4.73
C ARG A 499 -3.87 19.50 6.23
N ILE A 500 -2.69 19.24 6.75
CA ILE A 500 -2.36 19.31 8.17
C ILE A 500 -0.84 19.43 8.28
N HIS A 501 -0.36 20.08 9.32
CA HIS A 501 0.99 19.85 9.81
C HIS A 501 0.94 18.76 10.89
N GLU A 502 1.87 17.80 10.89
CA GLU A 502 1.89 16.80 11.95
C GLU A 502 2.12 17.47 13.32
N PRO A 503 1.34 17.15 14.36
CA PRO A 503 1.65 17.58 15.72
C PRO A 503 3.02 17.06 16.15
N TRP A 504 3.91 17.97 16.53
CA TRP A 504 5.29 17.65 16.90
C TRP A 504 5.55 18.13 18.33
N PRO A 505 5.21 17.35 19.36
CA PRO A 505 5.40 17.75 20.75
C PRO A 505 6.89 17.82 21.12
N GLU A 506 7.20 18.48 22.24
CA GLU A 506 8.57 18.60 22.76
C GLU A 506 9.26 17.25 22.95
N SER A 507 8.52 16.19 23.28
CA SER A 507 9.05 14.83 23.39
C SER A 507 9.60 14.25 22.07
N LYS A 508 9.19 14.79 20.92
CA LYS A 508 9.73 14.44 19.59
C LYS A 508 10.85 15.38 19.13
N CYS A 509 11.11 16.47 19.85
CA CYS A 509 12.10 17.47 19.47
C CYS A 509 13.48 17.15 20.04
N ILE A 510 14.55 17.43 19.28
CA ILE A 510 15.90 17.46 19.83
C ILE A 510 16.17 18.86 20.40
N ALA A 511 16.54 18.92 21.69
CA ALA A 511 16.84 20.17 22.37
C ALA A 511 17.91 20.98 21.62
N GLY A 512 17.56 22.22 21.22
CA GLY A 512 18.44 23.13 20.48
C GLY A 512 18.38 23.02 18.94
N SER A 513 17.68 22.02 18.40
CA SER A 513 17.51 21.79 16.94
C SER A 513 16.11 22.23 16.48
N SER A 514 15.09 21.55 16.98
CA SER A 514 13.69 21.73 16.55
C SER A 514 12.84 22.37 17.65
N LYS A 515 11.80 23.10 17.24
CA LYS A 515 10.78 23.63 18.13
C LYS A 515 9.50 22.80 18.01
N PRO A 516 8.71 22.66 19.09
CA PRO A 516 7.43 21.98 19.02
C PRO A 516 6.47 22.64 18.03
N ALA A 517 5.75 21.82 17.26
CA ALA A 517 4.65 22.25 16.41
C ALA A 517 3.33 21.87 17.07
N ILE A 518 2.60 22.87 17.59
CA ILE A 518 1.31 22.67 18.23
C ILE A 518 0.23 22.77 17.15
N VAL A 519 -0.59 21.72 17.03
CA VAL A 519 -1.69 21.63 16.07
C VAL A 519 -2.94 21.24 16.82
N GLN A 520 -4.01 22.03 16.66
CA GLN A 520 -5.28 21.80 17.36
C GLN A 520 -6.48 22.00 16.45
N VAL A 521 -7.55 21.25 16.65
CA VAL A 521 -8.84 21.49 15.97
C VAL A 521 -9.49 22.73 16.58
N VAL A 522 -9.92 23.66 15.73
CA VAL A 522 -10.52 24.92 16.15
C VAL A 522 -11.83 24.64 16.91
N GLY A 523 -11.93 25.14 18.14
CA GLY A 523 -13.13 25.04 18.97
C GLY A 523 -13.31 23.71 19.72
N TRP A 524 -12.38 22.76 19.57
CA TRP A 524 -12.44 21.48 20.28
C TRP A 524 -11.61 21.52 21.56
N SER A 525 -11.91 20.62 22.51
CA SER A 525 -11.04 20.42 23.66
C SER A 525 -9.70 19.82 23.23
N LYS A 526 -8.64 20.06 24.01
CA LYS A 526 -7.31 19.50 23.73
C LYS A 526 -7.37 17.97 23.54
N ALA A 527 -8.06 17.26 24.43
CA ALA A 527 -8.12 15.79 24.37
C ALA A 527 -8.82 15.27 23.10
N GLU A 528 -9.90 15.91 22.65
CA GLU A 528 -10.62 15.52 21.43
C GLU A 528 -9.79 15.84 20.18
N SER A 529 -9.14 17.00 20.18
CA SER A 529 -8.24 17.43 19.12
C SER A 529 -7.04 16.49 18.98
N ASP A 530 -6.37 16.18 20.09
CA ASP A 530 -5.18 15.31 20.10
C ASP A 530 -5.55 13.92 19.57
N ALA A 531 -6.70 13.36 19.99
CA ALA A 531 -7.18 12.07 19.52
C ALA A 531 -7.50 12.05 18.01
N LEU A 532 -8.10 13.10 17.47
CA LEU A 532 -8.33 13.19 16.02
C LEU A 532 -7.01 13.33 15.25
N CYS A 533 -6.10 14.19 15.72
CA CYS A 533 -4.82 14.41 15.06
C CYS A 533 -3.94 13.17 15.09
N GLU A 534 -3.98 12.37 16.16
CA GLU A 534 -3.29 11.08 16.24
C GLU A 534 -3.79 10.12 15.15
N LYS A 535 -5.11 9.97 15.01
CA LYS A 535 -5.70 9.12 13.96
C LYS A 535 -5.37 9.60 12.54
N LEU A 536 -5.46 10.90 12.28
CA LEU A 536 -5.13 11.48 10.97
C LEU A 536 -3.64 11.35 10.65
N THR A 537 -2.78 11.52 11.65
CA THR A 537 -1.32 11.34 11.50
C THR A 537 -1.01 9.87 11.24
N ALA A 538 -1.64 8.93 11.95
CA ALA A 538 -1.46 7.51 11.68
C ALA A 538 -1.78 7.14 10.22
N LEU A 539 -2.81 7.75 9.61
CA LEU A 539 -3.10 7.56 8.18
C LEU A 539 -2.00 8.10 7.25
N LEU A 540 -1.26 9.14 7.63
CA LEU A 540 -0.13 9.63 6.83
C LEU A 540 1.04 8.63 6.79
N TYR A 541 1.18 7.79 7.83
CA TYR A 541 2.22 6.75 7.91
C TYR A 541 1.74 5.38 7.38
N ASP A 542 0.44 5.21 7.11
CA ASP A 542 -0.14 3.97 6.57
C ASP A 542 0.53 3.57 5.23
N HIS A 543 0.96 2.32 5.11
CA HIS A 543 1.66 1.82 3.92
C HIS A 543 0.83 1.86 2.63
N ARG A 544 -0.51 2.02 2.72
CA ARG A 544 -1.39 2.25 1.56
C ARG A 544 -1.41 3.72 1.12
N VAL A 545 -0.87 4.63 1.92
CA VAL A 545 -0.88 6.09 1.70
C VAL A 545 0.51 6.64 1.37
N VAL A 546 1.55 6.16 2.06
CA VAL A 546 2.89 6.74 1.99
C VAL A 546 3.89 5.90 1.22
N TYR A 547 4.47 6.51 0.18
CA TYR A 547 5.65 6.02 -0.49
C TYR A 547 6.91 6.32 0.34
N ARG A 548 7.68 5.28 0.64
CA ARG A 548 8.93 5.33 1.40
C ARG A 548 10.11 5.36 0.43
N HIS A 549 10.63 6.55 0.14
CA HIS A 549 11.70 6.72 -0.83
C HIS A 549 13.08 6.59 -0.19
N GLN A 550 13.77 5.50 -0.54
CA GLN A 550 15.21 5.37 -0.34
C GLN A 550 15.94 6.01 -1.53
N TRP A 551 16.70 7.05 -1.23
CA TRP A 551 17.47 7.79 -2.22
C TRP A 551 18.63 6.95 -2.77
N LYS A 552 18.82 7.02 -4.09
CA LYS A 552 20.05 6.62 -4.79
C LYS A 552 20.68 7.85 -5.41
N ALA A 553 22.00 7.85 -5.54
CA ALA A 553 22.72 8.93 -6.20
C ALA A 553 22.22 9.10 -7.64
N GLY A 554 21.91 10.34 -8.04
CA GLY A 554 21.37 10.67 -9.35
C GLY A 554 19.84 10.60 -9.47
N ASP A 555 19.11 10.28 -8.40
CA ASP A 555 17.65 10.32 -8.42
C ASP A 555 17.12 11.77 -8.54
N PHE A 556 16.13 11.95 -9.41
CA PHE A 556 15.33 13.18 -9.51
C PHE A 556 13.89 12.89 -9.09
N VAL A 557 13.35 13.67 -8.15
CA VAL A 557 11.99 13.48 -7.65
C VAL A 557 11.15 14.73 -7.88
N PHE A 558 10.10 14.57 -8.65
CA PHE A 558 9.11 15.61 -8.93
C PHE A 558 7.86 15.31 -8.11
N ASN A 559 7.55 16.21 -7.19
CA ASN A 559 6.46 16.03 -6.24
C ASN A 559 5.38 17.09 -6.45
N ASP A 560 4.12 16.65 -6.45
CA ASP A 560 2.99 17.58 -6.38
C ASP A 560 2.69 17.91 -4.91
N ASN A 561 3.18 19.05 -4.47
CA ASN A 561 2.98 19.54 -3.10
C ASN A 561 1.53 19.92 -2.81
N ALA A 562 0.70 20.10 -3.84
CA ALA A 562 -0.73 20.32 -3.66
C ALA A 562 -1.42 19.07 -3.11
N THR A 563 -1.04 17.89 -3.62
CA THR A 563 -1.66 16.59 -3.29
C THR A 563 -0.94 15.83 -2.18
N THR A 564 0.36 16.04 -2.00
CA THR A 564 1.18 15.22 -1.11
C THR A 564 1.63 15.97 0.13
N HIS A 565 1.75 15.22 1.23
CA HIS A 565 2.60 15.60 2.36
C HIS A 565 3.93 14.88 2.22
N HIS A 566 4.98 15.46 2.78
CA HIS A 566 6.25 14.78 2.85
C HIS A 566 6.92 14.96 4.21
N THR A 567 7.81 14.03 4.51
CA THR A 567 8.70 14.12 5.68
C THR A 567 10.00 13.37 5.46
N ARG A 568 10.87 13.37 6.46
CA ARG A 568 12.09 12.57 6.53
C ARG A 568 12.10 11.76 7.83
N THR A 569 12.40 10.46 7.73
CA THR A 569 12.67 9.62 8.91
C THR A 569 14.03 9.96 9.51
N ALA A 570 14.20 9.72 10.82
CA ALA A 570 15.50 9.86 11.45
C ALA A 570 16.53 8.88 10.85
N PHE A 571 17.81 9.21 10.96
CA PHE A 571 18.92 8.31 10.62
C PHE A 571 20.12 8.57 11.52
N THR A 572 20.96 7.56 11.70
CA THR A 572 22.10 7.60 12.63
C THR A 572 23.42 7.86 11.92
N GLU A 573 23.60 7.32 10.71
CA GLU A 573 24.83 7.39 9.93
C GLU A 573 24.57 7.64 8.42
N GLY A 574 25.58 8.20 7.74
CA GLY A 574 25.53 8.51 6.31
C GLY A 574 25.72 10.00 6.00
N HIS A 575 25.82 10.33 4.71
CA HIS A 575 25.84 11.71 4.20
C HIS A 575 24.75 11.88 3.15
N ARG A 576 23.99 12.98 3.26
CA ARG A 576 22.95 13.35 2.30
C ARG A 576 23.18 14.76 1.76
N GLU A 577 23.18 14.91 0.45
CA GLU A 577 23.12 16.22 -0.21
C GLU A 577 21.99 16.26 -1.24
N HIS A 578 21.07 17.20 -1.03
CA HIS A 578 19.92 17.41 -1.90
C HIS A 578 19.83 18.86 -2.35
N TRP A 579 19.40 19.08 -3.59
CA TRP A 579 19.05 20.38 -4.10
C TRP A 579 17.53 20.46 -4.26
N ARG A 580 16.90 21.48 -3.67
CA ARG A 580 15.45 21.65 -3.73
C ARG A 580 15.11 22.94 -4.47
N VAL A 581 14.09 22.89 -5.31
CA VAL A 581 13.56 24.04 -6.06
C VAL A 581 12.04 24.04 -5.92
N HIS A 582 11.43 25.21 -5.81
CA HIS A 582 9.98 25.34 -5.75
C HIS A 582 9.49 25.92 -7.06
N VAL A 583 8.53 25.27 -7.70
CA VAL A 583 7.99 25.66 -9.00
C VAL A 583 6.48 25.81 -8.89
N ASN A 584 5.95 26.94 -9.37
CA ASN A 584 4.52 27.27 -9.39
C ASN A 584 3.78 26.60 -10.56
#